data_AF-A0A318PXN5-F1
#
_entry.id   AF-A0A318PXN5-F1
#
_cell.length_a   1.000
_cell.length_b   1.000
_cell.length_c   1.000
_cell.angle_alpha   90.00
_cell.angle_beta   90.00
_cell.angle_gamma   90.00
#
_symmetry.space_group_name_H-M   'P 1'
#
loop_
_entity.id
_entity.type
_entity.pdbx_description
1 polymer ?
#
loop_
_entity_poly.entity_id
_entity_poly.type
_entity_poly.pdbx_seq_one_letter_code
_entity_poly.pdbx_strand_id
1 'polypeptide(L)'
;MSEKRKLKKSLLVRLDDEQYASITNHARQRDITANSLVRECLAGALSPSDTYQKVKPVKAYSPRTPPKPEYIKELYRLRESTAELCGALVQYAIKSRQEGHVMAHAEAESLIPDVRDAVRNLDKLRKKLEGK
;
A
#
# COMPACT_ATOMS: atom_id res chain seq x y z
N MET A 1 -6.48 9.75 18.52
CA MET A 1 -5.80 11.04 18.80
C MET A 1 -4.55 10.73 19.62
N SER A 2 -3.35 10.85 19.05
CA SER A 2 -2.10 10.62 19.79
C SER A 2 -1.81 11.83 20.67
N GLU A 3 -1.90 11.65 21.99
CA GLU A 3 -1.79 12.67 23.06
C GLU A 3 -0.44 13.41 23.14
N LYS A 4 0.51 13.18 22.21
CA LYS A 4 1.87 13.72 22.32
C LYS A 4 2.14 15.01 21.54
N ARG A 5 1.19 15.56 20.77
CA ARG A 5 1.41 16.83 20.06
C ARG A 5 1.08 18.04 20.94
N LYS A 6 2.05 18.50 21.73
CA LYS A 6 2.00 19.87 22.28
C LYS A 6 2.25 20.86 21.14
N LEU A 7 1.19 21.45 20.60
CA LEU A 7 1.28 22.54 19.63
C LEU A 7 1.86 23.78 20.33
N LYS A 8 3.15 24.07 20.13
CA LYS A 8 3.75 25.33 20.55
C LYS A 8 3.48 26.38 19.45
N LYS A 9 3.14 27.62 19.84
CA LYS A 9 2.89 28.76 18.94
C LYS A 9 1.75 28.51 17.93
N SER A 10 0.56 28.17 18.43
CA SER A 10 -0.65 28.00 17.62
C SER A 10 -1.40 29.32 17.43
N LEU A 11 -1.97 29.52 16.24
CA LEU A 11 -2.91 30.58 15.92
C LEU A 11 -4.30 29.95 15.69
N LEU A 12 -5.33 30.56 16.25
CA LEU A 12 -6.73 30.20 15.98
C LEU A 12 -7.27 31.16 14.94
N VAL A 13 -7.82 30.62 13.86
CA VAL A 13 -8.44 31.38 12.78
C VAL A 13 -9.92 31.02 12.75
N ARG A 14 -10.79 32.04 12.74
CA ARG A 14 -12.21 31.86 12.52
C ARG A 14 -12.49 32.01 11.03
N LEU A 15 -13.13 31.00 10.46
CA LEU A 15 -13.51 30.93 9.05
C LEU A 15 -15.02 30.70 9.01
N ASP A 16 -15.67 31.23 7.99
CA ASP A 16 -17.03 30.78 7.65
C ASP A 16 -17.01 29.39 6.99
N ASP A 17 -18.19 28.79 6.84
CA ASP A 17 -18.33 27.44 6.31
C ASP A 17 -17.85 27.32 4.86
N GLU A 18 -18.05 28.36 4.04
CA GLU A 18 -17.63 28.39 2.64
C GLU A 18 -16.10 28.44 2.50
N GLN A 19 -15.44 29.31 3.28
CA GLN A 19 -13.99 29.42 3.36
C GLN A 19 -13.36 28.13 3.87
N TYR A 20 -13.95 27.55 4.92
CA TYR A 20 -13.47 26.28 5.47
C TYR A 20 -13.59 25.15 4.44
N ALA A 21 -14.73 25.04 3.74
CA ALA A 21 -14.95 24.04 2.70
C ALA A 21 -13.95 24.22 1.54
N SER A 22 -13.73 25.45 1.09
CA SER A 22 -12.79 25.77 0.03
C SER A 22 -11.36 25.34 0.37
N ILE A 23 -10.86 25.73 1.55
CA ILE A 23 -9.51 25.35 2.02
C ILE A 23 -9.37 23.83 2.11
N THR A 24 -10.39 23.15 2.62
CA THR A 24 -10.37 21.69 2.79
C THR A 24 -10.34 20.97 1.43
N ASN A 25 -11.11 21.46 0.45
CA ASN A 25 -11.13 20.92 -0.90
C ASN A 25 -9.79 21.12 -1.62
N HIS A 26 -9.20 22.30 -1.54
CA HIS A 26 -7.88 22.57 -2.12
C HIS A 26 -6.77 21.73 -1.47
N ALA A 27 -6.82 21.56 -0.15
CA ALA A 27 -5.87 20.71 0.57
C ALA A 27 -5.99 19.24 0.12
N ARG A 28 -7.23 18.76 -0.07
CA ARG A 28 -7.50 17.40 -0.54
C ARG A 28 -7.00 17.15 -1.96
N GLN A 29 -7.20 18.10 -2.88
CA GLN A 29 -6.68 18.02 -4.26
C GLN A 29 -5.15 17.88 -4.31
N ARG A 30 -4.46 18.43 -3.31
CA ARG A 30 -2.98 18.41 -3.19
C ARG A 30 -2.44 17.28 -2.30
N ASP A 31 -3.29 16.40 -1.76
CA ASP A 31 -2.92 15.34 -0.81
C ASP A 31 -2.21 15.85 0.47
N ILE A 32 -2.58 17.04 0.95
CA ILE A 32 -2.01 17.68 2.14
C ILE A 32 -3.09 18.02 3.16
N THR A 33 -2.68 18.24 4.41
CA THR A 33 -3.60 18.72 5.45
C THR A 33 -3.97 20.20 5.24
N ALA A 34 -5.21 20.59 5.58
CA ALA A 34 -5.66 21.98 5.54
C ALA A 34 -4.71 22.93 6.29
N ASN A 35 -4.23 22.52 7.48
CA ASN A 35 -3.26 23.29 8.26
C ASN A 35 -1.90 23.48 7.55
N SER A 36 -1.50 22.55 6.68
CA SER A 36 -0.27 22.71 5.89
C SER A 36 -0.49 23.69 4.75
N LEU A 37 -1.64 23.62 4.07
CA LEU A 37 -2.02 24.57 3.04
C LEU A 37 -2.07 26.01 3.58
N VAL A 38 -2.73 26.23 4.72
CA VAL A 38 -2.82 27.56 5.36
C VAL A 38 -1.44 28.10 5.74
N ARG A 39 -0.55 27.25 6.25
CA ARG A 39 0.82 27.65 6.58
C ARG A 39 1.64 28.03 5.36
N GLU A 40 1.48 27.31 4.25
CA GLU A 40 2.14 27.60 2.98
C GLU A 40 1.66 28.94 2.40
N CYS A 41 0.34 29.17 2.37
CA CYS A 41 -0.22 30.44 1.89
C CYS A 41 0.22 31.62 2.76
N LEU A 42 0.18 31.47 4.09
CA LEU A 42 0.62 32.51 5.02
C LEU A 42 2.11 32.81 4.87
N ALA A 43 2.94 31.79 4.71
CA ALA A 43 4.37 31.97 4.48
C ALA A 43 4.64 32.73 3.18
N GLY A 44 3.96 32.39 2.10
CA GLY A 44 4.07 33.08 0.81
C GLY A 44 3.63 34.55 0.88
N ALA A 45 2.62 34.87 1.69
CA ALA A 45 2.18 36.24 1.90
C ALA A 45 3.13 37.08 2.77
N LEU A 46 3.77 36.47 3.78
CA LEU A 46 4.61 37.17 4.75
C LEU A 46 6.08 37.32 4.33
N SER A 47 6.56 36.54 3.35
CA SER A 47 7.93 36.62 2.87
C SER A 47 7.99 36.28 1.38
N PRO A 48 8.04 37.30 0.50
CA PRO A 48 8.19 37.12 -0.94
C PRO A 48 9.58 36.59 -1.37
N SER A 49 10.55 36.56 -0.45
CA SER A 49 11.91 36.07 -0.71
C SER A 49 12.09 34.62 -0.25
N ASP A 50 12.86 33.85 -1.01
CA ASP A 50 13.19 32.41 -0.89
C ASP A 50 13.82 31.96 0.46
N THR A 51 13.81 32.80 1.48
CA THR A 51 14.33 32.53 2.83
C THR A 51 13.41 31.63 3.66
N TYR A 52 12.18 31.38 3.21
CA TYR A 52 11.30 30.44 3.89
C TYR A 52 11.79 29.01 3.64
N GLN A 53 12.36 28.38 4.68
CA GLN A 53 12.55 26.93 4.70
C GLN A 53 11.20 26.29 4.35
N LYS A 54 11.09 25.72 3.14
CA LYS A 54 9.93 24.97 2.68
C LYS A 54 9.56 23.94 3.73
N VAL A 55 8.61 24.28 4.61
CA VAL A 55 8.04 23.34 5.56
C VAL A 55 7.36 22.31 4.69
N LYS A 56 7.95 21.10 4.61
CA LYS A 56 7.40 20.02 3.79
C LYS A 56 5.95 19.82 4.22
N PRO A 57 5.00 19.92 3.29
CA PRO A 57 3.60 19.86 3.65
C PRO A 57 3.29 18.50 4.26
N VAL A 58 2.50 18.51 5.34
CA VAL A 58 2.12 17.26 6.01
C VAL A 58 1.02 16.62 5.17
N LYS A 59 1.32 15.45 4.62
CA LYS A 59 0.35 14.63 3.90
C LYS A 59 -0.90 14.38 4.75
N ALA A 60 -2.05 14.41 4.10
CA ALA A 60 -3.30 14.04 4.76
C ALA A 60 -3.19 12.59 5.26
N TYR A 61 -3.63 12.35 6.50
CA TYR A 61 -3.71 10.98 7.01
C TYR A 61 -4.85 10.27 6.31
N SER A 62 -4.53 9.41 5.34
CA SER A 62 -5.47 8.45 4.80
C SER A 62 -5.34 7.17 5.62
N PRO A 63 -6.30 6.83 6.51
CA PRO A 63 -6.30 5.51 7.13
C PRO A 63 -6.32 4.47 6.00
N ARG A 64 -5.48 3.43 6.12
CA ARG A 64 -5.58 2.29 5.21
C ARG A 64 -6.98 1.71 5.38
N THR A 65 -7.83 1.88 4.37
CA THR A 65 -9.10 1.17 4.33
C THR A 65 -8.77 -0.32 4.35
N PRO A 66 -9.32 -1.09 5.31
CA PRO A 66 -9.08 -2.52 5.31
C PRO A 66 -9.59 -3.10 3.97
N PRO A 67 -8.87 -4.06 3.38
CA PRO A 67 -9.34 -4.71 2.16
C PRO A 67 -10.70 -5.37 2.43
N LYS A 68 -11.55 -5.40 1.40
CA LYS A 68 -12.85 -6.06 1.51
C LYS A 68 -12.66 -7.56 1.85
N PRO A 69 -13.50 -8.16 2.72
CA PRO A 69 -13.36 -9.56 3.12
C PRO A 69 -13.31 -10.54 1.95
N GLU A 70 -13.98 -10.23 0.84
CA GLU A 70 -14.00 -11.05 -0.38
C GLU A 70 -12.59 -11.22 -0.97
N TYR A 71 -11.77 -10.17 -0.97
CA TYR A 71 -10.41 -10.25 -1.51
C TYR A 71 -9.48 -11.12 -0.66
N ILE A 72 -9.71 -11.15 0.66
CA ILE A 72 -8.96 -12.04 1.53
C ILE A 72 -9.35 -13.49 1.22
N LYS A 73 -10.65 -13.78 1.08
CA LYS A 73 -11.14 -15.13 0.72
C LYS A 73 -10.58 -15.60 -0.62
N GLU A 74 -10.61 -14.75 -1.65
CA GLU A 74 -10.04 -15.09 -2.97
C GLU A 74 -8.54 -15.35 -2.89
N LEU A 75 -7.80 -14.59 -2.06
CA LEU A 75 -6.38 -14.82 -1.87
C LEU A 75 -6.08 -16.18 -1.21
N TYR A 76 -6.91 -16.61 -0.26
CA TYR A 76 -6.80 -17.96 0.32
C TYR A 76 -7.04 -19.06 -0.72
N ARG A 77 -8.10 -18.92 -1.54
CA ARG A 77 -8.39 -19.87 -2.63
C ARG A 77 -7.25 -19.93 -3.63
N LEU A 78 -6.75 -18.77 -4.07
CA LEU A 78 -5.65 -18.71 -5.04
C LEU A 78 -4.38 -19.36 -4.49
N ARG A 79 -4.08 -19.17 -3.20
CA ARG A 79 -2.93 -19.83 -2.54
C ARG A 79 -3.09 -21.34 -2.51
N GLU A 80 -4.29 -21.85 -2.23
CA GLU A 80 -4.60 -23.27 -2.24
C GLU A 80 -4.43 -23.88 -3.64
N SER A 81 -5.07 -23.30 -4.66
CA SER A 81 -4.94 -23.78 -6.05
C SER A 81 -3.51 -23.73 -6.58
N THR A 82 -2.73 -22.71 -6.19
CA THR A 82 -1.31 -22.62 -6.59
C THR A 82 -0.46 -23.69 -5.89
N ALA A 83 -0.77 -24.04 -4.64
CA ALA A 83 -0.08 -25.11 -3.92
C ALA A 83 -0.42 -26.49 -4.50
N GLU A 84 -1.68 -26.73 -4.86
CA GLU A 84 -2.11 -27.94 -5.57
C GLU A 84 -1.39 -28.09 -6.92
N LEU A 85 -1.30 -27.01 -7.70
CA LEU A 85 -0.54 -26.99 -8.95
C LEU A 85 0.93 -27.34 -8.72
N CYS A 86 1.55 -26.80 -7.68
CA CYS A 86 2.93 -27.15 -7.33
C CYS A 86 3.08 -28.64 -7.00
N GLY A 87 2.14 -29.21 -6.24
CA GLY A 87 2.12 -30.65 -5.93
C GLY A 87 1.96 -31.50 -7.19
N ALA A 88 1.05 -31.12 -8.08
CA ALA A 88 0.83 -31.80 -9.36
C ALA A 88 2.08 -31.75 -10.26
N LEU A 89 2.77 -30.60 -10.33
CA LEU A 89 4.02 -30.46 -11.10
C LEU A 89 5.14 -31.37 -10.56
N VAL A 90 5.29 -31.48 -9.25
CA VAL A 90 6.26 -32.40 -8.64
C VAL A 90 5.94 -33.86 -8.98
N GLN A 91 4.66 -34.26 -8.88
CA GLN A 91 4.25 -35.62 -9.24
C GLN A 91 4.48 -35.90 -10.73
N TYR A 92 4.18 -34.93 -11.59
CA TYR A 92 4.44 -35.01 -13.03
C TYR A 92 5.94 -35.14 -13.34
N ALA A 93 6.81 -34.37 -12.66
CA ALA A 93 8.26 -34.46 -12.81
C ALA A 93 8.80 -35.85 -12.42
N ILE A 94 8.30 -36.42 -11.31
CA ILE A 94 8.67 -37.77 -10.84
C ILE A 94 8.24 -38.82 -11.87
N LYS A 95 6.99 -38.78 -12.32
CA LYS A 95 6.44 -39.75 -13.27
C LYS A 95 7.16 -39.69 -14.61
N SER A 96 7.40 -38.48 -15.13
CA SER A 96 8.14 -38.27 -16.39
C SER A 96 9.56 -38.83 -16.32
N ARG A 97 10.22 -38.70 -15.16
CA ARG A 97 11.54 -39.31 -14.94
C ARG A 97 11.49 -40.85 -14.94
N GLN A 98 10.48 -41.43 -14.28
CA GLN A 98 10.30 -42.89 -14.21
C GLN A 98 10.01 -43.50 -15.58
N GLU A 99 9.28 -42.79 -16.43
CA GLU A 99 8.91 -43.21 -17.79
C GLU A 99 9.99 -42.88 -18.84
N GLY A 100 11.09 -42.23 -18.45
CA GLY A 100 12.19 -41.88 -19.35
C GLY A 100 11.91 -40.65 -20.25
N HIS A 101 10.87 -39.87 -19.93
CA HIS A 101 10.53 -38.63 -20.63
C HIS A 101 11.41 -37.46 -20.15
N VAL A 102 12.67 -37.44 -20.60
CA VAL A 102 13.70 -36.49 -20.14
C VAL A 102 13.31 -35.02 -20.38
N MET A 103 12.71 -34.69 -21.53
CA MET A 103 12.31 -33.31 -21.85
C MET A 103 11.16 -32.83 -20.96
N ALA A 104 10.14 -33.66 -20.77
CA ALA A 104 9.00 -33.36 -19.90
C ALA A 104 9.43 -33.18 -18.43
N HIS A 105 10.36 -34.03 -17.96
CA HIS A 105 10.94 -33.89 -16.63
C HIS A 105 11.69 -32.54 -16.48
N ALA A 106 12.54 -32.19 -17.44
CA ALA A 106 13.29 -30.95 -17.41
C ALA A 106 12.39 -29.70 -17.44
N GLU A 107 11.33 -29.72 -18.25
CA GLU A 107 10.34 -28.65 -18.31
C GLU A 107 9.61 -28.50 -16.97
N ALA A 108 9.15 -29.60 -16.38
CA ALA A 108 8.47 -29.59 -15.08
C ALA A 108 9.37 -29.05 -13.96
N GLU A 109 10.62 -29.53 -13.88
CA GLU A 109 11.61 -29.06 -12.90
C GLU A 109 11.92 -27.55 -13.05
N SER A 110 11.90 -27.03 -14.28
CA SER A 110 12.11 -25.60 -14.51
C SER A 110 10.98 -24.71 -13.99
N LEU A 111 9.74 -25.22 -13.96
CA LEU A 111 8.54 -24.48 -13.55
C LEU A 111 8.28 -24.50 -12.03
N ILE A 112 8.76 -25.53 -11.33
CA ILE A 112 8.53 -25.70 -9.88
C ILE A 112 9.01 -24.48 -9.05
N PRO A 113 10.19 -23.88 -9.30
CA PRO A 113 10.64 -22.69 -8.57
C PRO A 113 9.68 -21.51 -8.71
N ASP A 114 9.17 -21.25 -9.91
CA ASP A 114 8.29 -20.11 -10.21
C ASP A 114 6.96 -20.24 -9.48
N VAL A 115 6.36 -21.43 -9.52
CA VAL A 115 5.09 -21.70 -8.82
C VAL A 115 5.29 -21.59 -7.30
N ARG A 116 6.41 -22.08 -6.77
CA ARG A 116 6.75 -21.96 -5.35
C ARG A 116 6.91 -20.49 -4.92
N ASP A 117 7.54 -19.67 -5.75
CA ASP A 117 7.69 -18.24 -5.45
C ASP A 117 6.37 -17.48 -5.57
N ALA A 118 5.47 -17.89 -6.47
CA ALA A 118 4.10 -17.38 -6.51
C ALA A 118 3.35 -17.65 -5.19
N VAL A 119 3.43 -18.86 -4.63
CA VAL A 119 2.83 -19.18 -3.31
C VAL A 119 3.39 -18.28 -2.20
N ARG A 120 4.72 -18.08 -2.17
CA ARG A 120 5.37 -17.21 -1.18
C ARG A 120 4.93 -15.76 -1.31
N ASN A 121 4.74 -15.28 -2.54
CA ASN A 121 4.25 -13.92 -2.79
C ASN A 121 2.81 -13.74 -2.32
N LEU A 122 1.95 -14.75 -2.51
CA LEU A 122 0.59 -14.75 -1.96
C LEU A 122 0.60 -14.73 -0.42
N ASP A 123 1.47 -15.51 0.23
CA ASP A 123 1.60 -15.50 1.70
C ASP A 123 2.09 -14.13 2.23
N LYS A 124 3.03 -13.48 1.53
CA LYS A 124 3.49 -12.12 1.88
C LYS A 124 2.36 -11.09 1.72
N LEU A 125 1.61 -11.17 0.63
CA LEU A 125 0.48 -10.29 0.38
C LEU A 125 -0.60 -10.47 1.45
N ARG A 126 -0.90 -11.71 1.83
CA ARG A 126 -1.82 -12.03 2.95
C ARG A 126 -1.42 -11.32 4.23
N LYS A 127 -0.18 -11.51 4.68
CA LYS A 127 0.35 -10.90 5.92
C LYS A 127 0.21 -9.38 5.90
N LYS A 128 0.58 -8.75 4.77
CA LYS A 128 0.46 -7.30 4.57
C LYS A 128 -0.98 -6.79 4.67
N LEU A 129 -1.95 -7.56 4.16
CA LEU A 129 -3.38 -7.22 4.19
C LEU A 129 -4.02 -7.47 5.57
N GLU A 130 -3.57 -8.51 6.29
CA GLU A 130 -4.03 -8.83 7.65
C GLU A 130 -3.35 -7.97 8.74
N GLY A 131 -2.33 -7.20 8.39
CA GLY A 131 -1.56 -6.41 9.36
C GLY A 131 -0.64 -7.25 10.26
N LYS A 132 -0.23 -8.43 9.80
CA LYS A 132 0.69 -9.36 10.48
C LYS A 132 2.08 -9.39 9.87
#